data_AF-Q8MIM6-F1
#
_entry.id   AF-Q8MIM6-F1
#
_cell.length_a   1.000
_cell.length_b   1.000
_cell.length_c   1.000
_cell.angle_alpha   90.00
_cell.angle_beta   90.00
_cell.angle_gamma   90.00
#
_symmetry.space_group_name_H-M   'P 1'
#
loop_
_entity.id
_entity.type
_entity.pdbx_description
1 polymer ?
#
loop_
_entity_poly.entity_id
_entity_poly.type
_entity_poly.pdbx_seq_one_letter_code
_entity_poly.pdbx_strand_id
1 'polypeptide(L)' 'LNRVQLLGRVGQDPVMRQVEGKNPVTIFSLATNEMWRSGENETYQMGDVSQKTTWHRISVFPP' A
#
# COMPACT_ATOMS: atom_id res chain seq x y z
N LEU A 1 17.68 -7.55 9.61
CA LEU A 1 17.45 -6.40 8.70
C LEU A 1 15.95 -6.17 8.59
N ASN A 2 15.46 -4.96 8.86
CA ASN A 2 14.06 -4.60 8.64
C ASN A 2 14.01 -3.57 7.51
N ARG A 3 13.53 -3.98 6.34
CA ARG A 3 13.46 -3.16 5.14
C ARG A 3 12.18 -3.48 4.38
N VAL A 4 11.41 -2.45 4.04
CA VAL A 4 10.18 -2.56 3.25
C VAL A 4 10.34 -1.69 1.99
N GLN A 5 10.01 -2.25 0.83
CA GLN A 5 10.01 -1.53 -0.45
C GLN A 5 8.62 -1.68 -1.08
N LEU A 6 7.96 -0.56 -1.36
CA LEU A 6 6.61 -0.53 -1.92
C LEU A 6 6.59 0.30 -3.21
N LEU A 7 5.85 -0.16 -4.20
CA LEU A 7 5.50 0.58 -5.40
C LEU A 7 3.98 0.53 -5.53
N GLY A 8 3.34 1.69 -5.60
CA GLY A 8 1.89 1.76 -5.52
C GLY A 8 1.36 3.14 -5.84
N ARG A 9 0.06 3.34 -5.58
CA ARG A 9 -0.64 4.61 -5.83
C ARG A 9 -0.99 5.28 -4.50
N VAL A 10 -0.82 6.60 -4.44
CA VAL A 10 -1.25 7.39 -3.28
C VAL A 10 -2.78 7.46 -3.26
N GLY A 11 -3.39 7.20 -2.11
CA GLY A 11 -4.85 7.16 -1.96
C GLY A 11 -5.51 8.51 -1.71
N GLN A 12 -4.78 9.44 -1.08
CA GLN A 12 -5.24 10.78 -0.73
C GLN A 12 -4.03 11.69 -0.59
N ASP A 13 -4.24 13.00 -0.73
CA ASP A 13 -3.16 13.97 -0.58
C ASP A 13 -2.47 13.82 0.78
N PRO A 14 -1.12 13.93 0.84
CA PRO A 14 -0.39 13.82 2.10
C PRO A 14 -0.82 14.89 3.10
N VAL A 15 -1.05 14.47 4.34
CA VAL A 15 -1.46 15.35 5.44
C VAL A 15 -0.30 15.57 6.39
N MET A 16 0.12 16.82 6.56
CA MET A 16 1.08 17.21 7.57
C MET A 16 0.37 17.35 8.93
N ARG A 17 0.88 16.65 9.95
CA ARG A 17 0.45 16.82 11.34
C ARG A 17 1.60 17.44 12.12
N GLN A 18 1.37 18.63 12.64
CA GLN A 18 2.25 19.31 13.57
C GLN A 18 1.46 19.55 14.86
N VAL A 19 1.97 19.04 15.98
CA VAL A 19 1.42 19.24 17.31
C VAL A 19 2.45 20.02 18.10
N GLU A 20 2.02 21.01 18.89
CA GLU A 20 2.93 21.78 19.75
C GLU A 20 3.78 20.83 20.62
N GLY A 21 5.09 21.05 20.62
CA GLY A 21 6.05 20.21 21.36
C GLY A 21 6.32 18.83 20.73
N LYS A 22 5.82 18.51 19.53
CA LYS A 22 6.12 17.27 18.80
C LYS A 22 6.71 17.54 17.42
N ASN A 23 7.57 16.62 16.97
CA ASN A 23 8.13 16.66 15.63
C ASN A 23 7.00 16.53 14.59
N PRO A 24 7.01 17.37 13.53
CA PRO A 24 6.03 17.27 12.48
C PRO A 24 6.15 15.91 11.77
N VAL A 25 5.02 15.37 11.31
CA VAL A 25 4.98 14.12 10.56
C VAL A 25 4.04 14.27 9.36
N THR A 26 4.47 13.81 8.19
CA THR A 26 3.62 13.76 6.99
C THR A 26 3.08 12.35 6.83
N ILE A 27 1.77 12.20 6.68
CA ILE A 27 1.08 10.90 6.60
C ILE A 27 0.29 10.81 5.31
N PHE A 28 0.40 9.67 4.60
CA PHE A 28 -0.44 9.34 3.45
C PHE A 28 -0.70 7.84 3.36
N SER A 29 -1.71 7.44 2.57
CA SER A 29 -2.00 6.04 2.27
C SER A 29 -1.46 5.63 0.90
N LEU A 30 -0.92 4.41 0.80
CA LEU A 30 -0.42 3.82 -0.44
C LEU A 30 -1.14 2.49 -0.73
N ALA A 31 -1.79 2.40 -1.89
CA ALA A 31 -2.39 1.16 -2.38
C ALA A 31 -1.37 0.34 -3.19
N THR A 32 -1.25 -0.95 -2.87
CA THR A 32 -0.63 -1.96 -3.74
C THR A 32 -1.66 -3.02 -4.13
N ASN A 33 -1.48 -3.65 -5.29
CA ASN A 33 -2.38 -4.67 -5.80
C ASN A 33 -1.64 -6.00 -5.99
N GLU A 34 -2.25 -7.08 -5.56
CA GLU A 34 -1.84 -8.45 -5.82
C GLU A 34 -2.89 -9.09 -6.73
N MET A 35 -2.45 -9.73 -7.81
CA MET A 35 -3.30 -10.49 -8.72
C MET A 35 -2.80 -11.92 -8.80
N TRP A 36 -3.68 -12.90 -8.66
CA TRP A 36 -3.34 -14.31 -8.80
C TRP A 36 -4.45 -15.06 -9.50
N ARG A 37 -4.12 -16.20 -10.10
CA ARG A 37 -5.10 -17.10 -10.71
C ARG A 37 -5.56 -18.09 -9.65
N SER A 38 -6.87 -18.22 -9.47
CA SER A 38 -7.48 -19.18 -8.56
C SER A 38 -7.88 -20.41 -9.37
N GLY A 39 -7.05 -21.46 -9.38
CA GLY A 39 -7.36 -22.72 -10.05
C GLY A 39 -6.24 -23.74 -9.86
N GLU A 40 -6.53 -24.81 -9.13
CA GLU A 40 -5.62 -25.94 -8.87
C GLU A 40 -5.64 -26.99 -10.02
N ASN A 41 -6.59 -26.88 -10.96
CA ASN A 41 -6.79 -27.86 -12.02
C ASN A 41 -6.55 -27.30 -13.43
N GLU A 42 -5.90 -28.10 -14.26
CA GLU A 42 -5.29 -27.84 -15.58
C GLU A 42 -6.23 -27.32 -16.69
N THR A 43 -7.48 -26.98 -16.40
CA THR A 43 -8.39 -26.34 -17.33
C THR A 43 -8.52 -24.86 -16.99
N TYR A 44 -7.61 -24.06 -17.56
CA TYR A 44 -7.64 -22.61 -17.51
C TYR A 44 -8.93 -22.07 -18.15
N GLN A 45 -9.97 -21.84 -17.36
CA GLN A 45 -11.08 -20.98 -17.78
C GLN A 45 -10.66 -19.53 -17.59
N MET A 46 -10.79 -18.74 -18.66
CA MET A 46 -10.54 -17.31 -18.73
C MET A 46 -11.57 -16.56 -17.86
N GLY A 47 -11.44 -16.67 -16.53
CA GLY A 47 -12.43 -16.11 -15.59
C GLY A 47 -11.91 -15.93 -14.16
N ASP A 48 -10.96 -16.76 -13.71
CA ASP A 48 -10.62 -16.83 -12.28
C ASP A 48 -9.33 -16.08 -11.92
N VAL A 49 -9.20 -14.81 -12.35
CA VAL A 49 -8.15 -13.92 -11.83
C VAL A 49 -8.70 -13.19 -10.61
N SER A 50 -8.19 -13.55 -9.44
CA SER A 50 -8.48 -12.86 -8.19
C SER A 50 -7.55 -11.66 -8.01
N GLN A 51 -8.07 -10.58 -7.44
CA GLN A 51 -7.32 -9.37 -7.13
C GLN A 51 -7.55 -8.97 -5.67
N LYS A 52 -6.49 -8.55 -4.97
CA LYS A 52 -6.55 -7.92 -3.65
C LYS A 52 -5.77 -6.62 -3.63
N THR A 53 -6.36 -5.60 -3.02
CA THR A 53 -5.70 -4.32 -2.78
C THR A 53 -5.34 -4.21 -1.30
N THR A 54 -4.09 -3.86 -1.03
CA THR A 54 -3.59 -3.60 0.33
C THR A 54 -3.27 -2.12 0.50
N TRP A 55 -3.80 -1.52 1.57
CA TRP A 55 -3.58 -0.12 1.93
C TRP A 55 -2.54 0.00 3.03
N HIS A 56 -1.48 0.76 2.76
CA HIS A 56 -0.36 1.00 3.67
C HIS A 56 -0.43 2.42 4.20
N ARG A 57 -0.20 2.60 5.51
CA ARG A 57 -0.08 3.94 6.11
C ARG A 57 1.39 4.33 6.18
N ILE A 58 1.80 5.31 5.38
CA ILE A 58 3.17 5.81 5.32
C ILE A 58 3.30 7.01 6.24
N SER A 59 4.35 7.04 7.08
CA SER A 59 4.69 8.17 7.94
C SER A 59 6.10 8.65 7.59
N VAL A 60 6.22 9.89 7.15
CA VAL A 60 7.49 10.53 6.78
C VAL A 60 7.86 11.51 7.88
N PHE A 61 9.03 11.33 8.46
CA PHE A 61 9.60 12.21 9.47
C PHE A 61 10.66 13.11 8.82
N PRO A 62 10.84 14.35 9.30
CA PRO A 62 11.95 15.20 8.91
C PRO A 62 13.30 14.49 9.11
N PRO A 63 14.31 14.86 8.30
CA PRO A 63 15.69 14.44 8.55
C PRO A 63 16.22 14.93 9.89
#